data_AF-A0A6A0A8H9-F1
#
_entry.id   AF-A0A6A0A8H9-F1
#
_cell.length_a   1.000
_cell.length_b   1.000
_cell.length_c   1.000
_cell.angle_alpha   90.00
_cell.angle_beta   90.00
_cell.angle_gamma   90.00
#
_symmetry.space_group_name_H-M   'P 1'
#
loop_
_entity.id
_entity.type
_entity.pdbx_description
1 polymer ?
#
loop_
_entity_poly.entity_id
_entity_poly.type
_entity_poly.pdbx_seq_one_letter_code
_entity_poly.pdbx_strand_id
1 'polypeptide(L)'
;GFVNRSFEHITSTEHALSLLQQFQAILQRETLRQDLESKCLVIFQNYARDLEAVQKLYEKHKYEPPIPRNAPPVAGNIMWARQLLRRIEAPMQGFAQNKALMATKESKRIVKTYNKVAKALIEFETLWHQAWLRSIEQCKAGLAAPLLVQHPETSKILVNFDKEIMQLTRETKYMQRFNIPVPEAAMMVLLQEEKYKFYHNQLAHLVREYEGVLAKLQPTIKPLLRPHLEDMEKKIAPGFSLLTWTSMNIDGFLHRFKQASLEPPSGPASTLQWHCGLARLEELVRKVVDLVDNRVESNLRAIANTPMVDLPSDRSFTYDEFITSQAKFQVQQARLLQIRNEEVRNSIEDLLHLVKTYPRENMDVQLNTEGTSLFMRHYSKLMYQAILTCIQKSLQAMKKRLGNKTSSGFLYLERPFFDVDVELKVPNVAMNPPLEDIQKAINECAKKVLTCSKALPCWGQQEVSTYHELIASDKEIMKTILRLTGSVEGIKHQVNEYMETFNRYSFLWKEDLQAAYERFMKSNPTLEAFEAELKKYMAIETEINTIASVHNIGALSLETLPLKTSLKSEAASWKAQFAHNLHKQCSEDLKAFDAYI
;
A
#
# COMPACT_ATOMS: atom_id res chain seq x y z
N GLY A 1 -37.13 -52.79 -55.00
CA GLY A 1 -37.97 -52.61 -53.80
C GLY A 1 -37.17 -52.11 -52.61
N PHE A 2 -36.53 -53.02 -51.88
CA PHE A 2 -35.68 -52.71 -50.70
C PHE A 2 -34.51 -51.76 -51.04
N VAL A 3 -33.79 -52.06 -52.13
CA VAL A 3 -32.70 -51.21 -52.65
C VAL A 3 -33.15 -49.77 -52.89
N ASN A 4 -34.32 -49.56 -53.49
CA ASN A 4 -34.84 -48.22 -53.78
C ASN A 4 -35.17 -47.41 -52.52
N ARG A 5 -35.77 -48.05 -51.51
CA ARG A 5 -36.06 -47.39 -50.22
C ARG A 5 -34.79 -47.00 -49.46
N SER A 6 -33.75 -47.84 -49.52
CA SER A 6 -32.46 -47.55 -48.85
C SER A 6 -31.69 -46.38 -49.49
N PHE A 7 -31.91 -46.09 -50.77
CA PHE A 7 -31.26 -44.99 -51.50
C PHE A 7 -32.11 -43.72 -51.63
N GLU A 8 -33.33 -43.67 -51.06
CA GLU A 8 -34.17 -42.47 -51.05
C GLU A 8 -33.75 -41.44 -49.97
N HIS A 9 -33.14 -41.90 -48.87
CA HIS A 9 -32.66 -41.05 -47.76
C HIS A 9 -31.16 -41.24 -47.49
N ILE A 10 -30.33 -40.81 -48.43
CA ILE A 10 -28.88 -40.87 -48.30
C ILE A 10 -28.38 -39.64 -47.55
N THR A 11 -27.81 -39.82 -46.36
CA THR A 11 -27.26 -38.74 -45.53
C THR A 11 -25.81 -38.37 -45.87
N SER A 12 -25.03 -39.30 -46.45
CA SER A 12 -23.65 -39.07 -46.89
C SER A 12 -23.31 -39.93 -48.11
N THR A 13 -22.62 -39.34 -49.07
CA THR A 13 -22.11 -40.01 -50.29
C THR A 13 -21.15 -41.16 -49.97
N GLU A 14 -20.37 -41.08 -48.89
CA GLU A 14 -19.45 -42.14 -48.45
C GLU A 14 -20.20 -43.37 -47.91
N HIS A 15 -21.24 -43.15 -47.11
CA HIS A 15 -22.08 -44.22 -46.59
C HIS A 15 -22.85 -44.92 -47.72
N ALA A 16 -23.32 -44.12 -48.70
CA ALA A 16 -23.94 -44.62 -49.91
C ALA A 16 -23.01 -45.50 -50.74
N LEU A 17 -21.74 -45.09 -50.87
CA LEU A 17 -20.71 -45.84 -51.60
C LEU A 17 -20.34 -47.15 -50.92
N SER A 18 -20.20 -47.16 -49.59
CA SER A 18 -19.94 -48.39 -48.82
C SER A 18 -21.10 -49.38 -48.92
N LEU A 19 -22.34 -48.89 -48.79
CA LEU A 19 -23.55 -49.70 -48.93
C LEU A 19 -23.71 -50.24 -50.37
N LEU A 20 -23.33 -49.44 -51.38
CA LEU A 20 -23.28 -49.85 -52.79
C LEU A 20 -22.25 -50.97 -53.00
N GLN A 21 -21.04 -50.85 -52.44
CA GLN A 21 -20.01 -51.91 -52.50
C GLN A 21 -20.49 -53.20 -51.84
N GLN A 22 -21.15 -53.11 -50.68
CA GLN A 22 -21.73 -54.27 -50.00
C GLN A 22 -22.83 -54.94 -50.84
N PHE A 23 -23.70 -54.16 -51.48
CA PHE A 23 -24.73 -54.71 -52.36
C PHE A 23 -24.18 -55.28 -53.67
N GLN A 24 -23.11 -54.70 -54.23
CA GLN A 24 -22.40 -55.28 -55.37
C GLN A 24 -21.73 -56.62 -55.02
N ALA A 25 -21.23 -56.77 -53.79
CA ALA A 25 -20.65 -58.04 -53.32
C ALA A 25 -21.71 -59.13 -53.09
N ILE A 26 -22.94 -58.76 -52.69
CA ILE A 26 -24.02 -59.69 -52.33
C ILE A 26 -24.88 -60.10 -53.55
N LEU A 27 -24.97 -59.26 -54.60
CA LEU A 27 -25.92 -59.44 -55.71
C LEU A 27 -25.22 -59.72 -57.05
N GLN A 28 -25.21 -60.99 -57.49
CA GLN A 28 -24.71 -61.41 -58.81
C GLN A 28 -25.78 -61.48 -59.93
N ARG A 29 -27.03 -61.06 -59.68
CA ARG A 29 -28.13 -61.13 -60.67
C ARG A 29 -28.10 -59.95 -61.64
N GLU A 30 -28.08 -60.23 -62.95
CA GLU A 30 -27.97 -59.24 -64.04
C GLU A 30 -29.12 -58.21 -64.08
N THR A 31 -30.34 -58.58 -63.71
CA THR A 31 -31.50 -57.66 -63.69
C THR A 31 -31.40 -56.58 -62.61
N LEU A 32 -30.72 -56.88 -61.50
CA LEU A 32 -30.50 -55.91 -60.41
C LEU A 32 -29.28 -55.04 -60.66
N ARG A 33 -28.40 -55.41 -61.60
CA ARG A 33 -27.25 -54.61 -62.02
C ARG A 33 -27.67 -53.34 -62.76
N GLN A 34 -28.70 -53.41 -63.60
CA GLN A 34 -29.27 -52.23 -64.26
C GLN A 34 -29.95 -51.29 -63.26
N ASP A 35 -30.66 -51.83 -62.25
CA ASP A 35 -31.24 -51.03 -61.17
C ASP A 35 -30.14 -50.37 -60.31
N LEU A 36 -29.05 -51.08 -60.02
CA LEU A 36 -27.85 -50.56 -59.36
C LEU A 36 -27.16 -49.45 -60.18
N GLU A 37 -27.03 -49.59 -61.49
CA GLU A 37 -26.46 -48.56 -62.36
C GLU A 37 -27.31 -47.27 -62.35
N SER A 38 -28.64 -47.40 -62.34
CA SER A 38 -29.53 -46.24 -62.20
C SER A 38 -29.36 -45.51 -60.86
N LYS A 39 -29.13 -46.25 -59.76
CA LYS A 39 -28.89 -45.68 -58.42
C LYS A 39 -27.49 -45.12 -58.24
N CYS A 40 -26.49 -45.71 -58.89
CA CYS A 40 -25.16 -45.14 -58.98
C CYS A 40 -25.19 -43.72 -59.57
N LEU A 41 -26.04 -43.47 -60.59
CA LEU A 41 -26.21 -42.12 -61.16
C LEU A 41 -26.82 -41.14 -60.14
N VAL A 42 -27.80 -41.57 -59.33
CA VAL A 42 -28.39 -40.73 -58.26
C VAL A 42 -27.36 -40.38 -57.19
N ILE A 43 -26.54 -41.34 -56.76
CA ILE A 43 -25.46 -41.11 -55.79
C ILE A 43 -24.41 -40.17 -56.41
N PHE A 44 -24.15 -40.30 -57.70
CA PHE A 44 -23.21 -39.44 -58.42
C PHE A 44 -23.74 -38.00 -58.58
N GLN A 45 -25.05 -37.80 -58.72
CA GLN A 45 -25.68 -36.47 -58.64
C GLN A 45 -25.58 -35.86 -57.23
N ASN A 46 -25.70 -36.67 -56.18
CA ASN A 46 -25.46 -36.19 -54.81
C ASN A 46 -23.98 -35.81 -54.60
N TYR A 47 -23.04 -36.59 -55.15
CA TYR A 47 -21.62 -36.23 -55.16
C TYR A 47 -21.36 -34.92 -55.92
N ALA A 48 -22.05 -34.67 -57.03
CA ALA A 48 -21.95 -33.39 -57.73
C ALA A 48 -22.38 -32.20 -56.84
N ARG A 49 -23.45 -32.36 -56.05
CA ARG A 49 -23.88 -31.34 -55.07
C ARG A 49 -22.86 -31.16 -53.95
N ASP A 50 -22.28 -32.25 -53.45
CA ASP A 50 -21.22 -32.20 -52.43
C ASP A 50 -19.96 -31.50 -52.98
N LEU A 51 -19.62 -31.75 -54.25
CA LEU A 51 -18.50 -31.11 -54.94
C LEU A 51 -18.73 -29.61 -55.13
N GLU A 52 -19.94 -29.20 -55.53
CA GLU A 52 -20.32 -27.79 -55.59
C GLU A 52 -20.33 -27.13 -54.21
N ALA A 53 -20.73 -27.84 -53.16
CA ALA A 53 -20.67 -27.35 -51.79
C ALA A 53 -19.21 -27.14 -51.33
N VAL A 54 -18.32 -28.08 -51.61
CA VAL A 54 -16.87 -27.94 -51.33
C VAL A 54 -16.27 -26.78 -52.14
N GLN A 55 -16.66 -26.61 -53.40
CA GLN A 55 -16.21 -25.49 -54.22
C GLN A 55 -16.67 -24.14 -53.64
N LYS A 56 -17.93 -24.03 -53.19
CA LYS A 56 -18.45 -22.82 -52.52
C LYS A 56 -17.71 -22.55 -51.20
N LEU A 57 -17.39 -23.60 -50.43
CA LEU A 57 -16.59 -23.47 -49.21
C LEU A 57 -15.17 -22.97 -49.52
N TYR A 58 -14.54 -23.49 -50.58
CA TYR A 58 -13.22 -23.05 -51.02
C TYR A 58 -13.23 -21.57 -51.41
N GLU A 59 -14.17 -21.14 -52.25
CA GLU A 59 -14.23 -19.75 -52.72
C GLU A 59 -14.53 -18.76 -51.58
N LYS A 60 -15.41 -19.15 -50.64
CA LYS A 60 -15.80 -18.33 -49.49
C LYS A 60 -14.66 -18.15 -48.49
N HIS A 61 -13.87 -19.18 -48.25
CA HIS A 61 -12.83 -19.22 -47.22
C HIS A 61 -11.40 -19.14 -47.78
N LYS A 62 -11.26 -18.77 -49.06
CA LYS A 62 -9.98 -18.71 -49.76
C LYS A 62 -8.94 -17.82 -49.07
N TYR A 63 -9.38 -16.71 -48.48
CA TYR A 63 -8.49 -15.73 -47.84
C TYR A 63 -8.30 -15.98 -46.34
N GLU A 64 -9.29 -16.57 -45.67
CA GLU A 64 -9.23 -16.93 -44.25
C GLU A 64 -9.90 -18.29 -44.03
N PRO A 65 -9.14 -19.40 -44.15
CA PRO A 65 -9.68 -20.71 -43.91
C PRO A 65 -9.84 -20.95 -42.40
N PRO A 66 -10.90 -21.66 -41.98
CA PRO A 66 -11.07 -22.05 -40.59
C PRO A 66 -9.99 -23.06 -40.21
N ILE A 67 -8.98 -22.60 -39.48
CA ILE A 67 -7.87 -23.43 -38.99
C ILE A 67 -8.21 -24.07 -37.63
N PRO A 68 -7.70 -25.29 -37.36
CA PRO A 68 -7.85 -25.90 -36.05
C PRO A 68 -7.07 -25.11 -34.99
N ARG A 69 -7.59 -25.11 -33.74
CA ARG A 69 -6.97 -24.41 -32.61
C ARG A 69 -5.52 -24.89 -32.43
N ASN A 70 -4.59 -23.96 -32.27
CA ASN A 70 -3.15 -24.21 -32.10
C ASN A 70 -2.39 -24.72 -33.36
N ALA A 71 -3.00 -24.64 -34.55
CA ALA A 71 -2.25 -24.78 -35.80
C ALA A 71 -1.62 -23.42 -36.20
N PRO A 72 -0.37 -23.42 -36.70
CA PRO A 72 0.21 -22.21 -37.26
C PRO A 72 -0.49 -21.85 -38.58
N PRO A 73 -0.47 -20.57 -38.99
CA PRO A 73 -1.31 -20.09 -40.08
C PRO A 73 -0.97 -20.75 -41.42
N VAL A 74 0.31 -20.90 -41.79
CA VAL A 74 0.67 -21.50 -43.08
C VAL A 74 0.33 -23.00 -43.12
N ALA A 75 0.68 -23.74 -42.06
CA ALA A 75 0.39 -25.16 -42.00
C ALA A 75 -1.11 -25.46 -41.86
N GLY A 76 -1.85 -24.62 -41.12
CA GLY A 76 -3.30 -24.72 -40.98
C GLY A 76 -4.03 -24.52 -42.31
N ASN A 77 -3.58 -23.57 -43.13
CA ASN A 77 -4.14 -23.33 -44.45
C ASN A 77 -3.91 -24.54 -45.38
N ILE A 78 -2.72 -25.13 -45.34
CA ILE A 78 -2.41 -26.36 -46.09
C ILE A 78 -3.21 -27.57 -45.57
N MET A 79 -3.39 -27.70 -44.25
CA MET A 79 -4.25 -28.75 -43.66
C MET A 79 -5.69 -28.67 -44.15
N TRP A 80 -6.26 -27.47 -44.16
CA TRP A 80 -7.62 -27.23 -44.61
C TRP A 80 -7.76 -27.57 -46.10
N ALA A 81 -6.82 -27.14 -46.94
CA ALA A 81 -6.81 -27.48 -48.35
C ALA A 81 -6.72 -29.01 -48.58
N ARG A 82 -5.85 -29.70 -47.84
CA ARG A 82 -5.71 -31.16 -47.89
C ARG A 82 -6.94 -31.89 -47.40
N GLN A 83 -7.62 -31.37 -46.39
CA GLN A 83 -8.88 -31.95 -45.89
C GLN A 83 -9.95 -31.86 -46.98
N LEU A 84 -10.08 -30.71 -47.64
CA LEU A 84 -11.01 -30.55 -48.76
C LEU A 84 -10.64 -31.46 -49.93
N LEU A 85 -9.34 -31.57 -50.26
CA LEU A 85 -8.84 -32.43 -51.33
C LEU A 85 -9.14 -33.91 -51.04
N ARG A 86 -8.82 -34.41 -49.84
CA ARG A 86 -9.13 -35.79 -49.43
C ARG A 86 -10.64 -36.08 -49.45
N ARG A 87 -11.46 -35.10 -49.04
CA ARG A 87 -12.92 -35.23 -49.02
C ARG A 87 -13.51 -35.36 -50.43
N ILE A 88 -12.95 -34.67 -51.43
CA ILE A 88 -13.40 -34.81 -52.83
C ILE A 88 -12.79 -36.04 -53.51
N GLU A 89 -11.57 -36.44 -53.12
CA GLU A 89 -10.81 -37.52 -53.75
C GLU A 89 -11.30 -38.91 -53.33
N ALA A 90 -11.59 -39.14 -52.04
CA ALA A 90 -12.00 -40.45 -51.54
C ALA A 90 -13.26 -41.02 -52.24
N PRO A 91 -14.35 -40.25 -52.42
CA PRO A 91 -15.50 -40.71 -53.20
C PRO A 91 -15.17 -40.89 -54.69
N MET A 92 -14.34 -40.00 -55.26
CA MET A 92 -13.97 -40.04 -56.68
C MET A 92 -13.17 -41.31 -57.02
N GLN A 93 -12.25 -41.73 -56.14
CA GLN A 93 -11.51 -43.00 -56.30
C GLN A 93 -12.46 -44.21 -56.26
N GLY A 94 -13.48 -44.19 -55.39
CA GLY A 94 -14.53 -45.21 -55.35
C GLY A 94 -15.36 -45.27 -56.64
N PHE A 95 -15.72 -44.12 -57.21
CA PHE A 95 -16.44 -44.07 -58.49
C PHE A 95 -15.56 -44.46 -59.69
N ALA A 96 -14.25 -44.20 -59.65
CA ALA A 96 -13.32 -44.54 -60.72
C ALA A 96 -13.20 -46.06 -60.98
N GLN A 97 -13.46 -46.89 -59.97
CA GLN A 97 -13.46 -48.35 -60.10
C GLN A 97 -14.63 -48.86 -60.98
N ASN A 98 -15.75 -48.13 -61.04
CA ASN A 98 -16.92 -48.49 -61.83
C ASN A 98 -16.84 -47.89 -63.25
N LYS A 99 -16.11 -48.57 -64.15
CA LYS A 99 -15.86 -48.15 -65.55
C LYS A 99 -17.14 -47.84 -66.36
N ALA A 100 -18.26 -48.50 -66.06
CA ALA A 100 -19.54 -48.27 -66.75
C ALA A 100 -20.12 -46.85 -66.51
N LEU A 101 -19.88 -46.26 -65.33
CA LEU A 101 -20.41 -44.95 -64.96
C LEU A 101 -19.58 -43.80 -65.54
N MET A 102 -18.28 -44.02 -65.76
CA MET A 102 -17.35 -43.00 -66.27
C MET A 102 -17.52 -42.71 -67.78
N ALA A 103 -18.27 -43.56 -68.51
CA ALA A 103 -18.53 -43.37 -69.93
C ALA A 103 -19.65 -42.35 -70.23
N THR A 104 -20.55 -42.12 -69.25
CA THR A 104 -21.73 -41.26 -69.38
C THR A 104 -21.38 -39.78 -69.61
N LYS A 105 -22.22 -39.04 -70.34
CA LYS A 105 -22.00 -37.60 -70.60
C LYS A 105 -22.02 -36.75 -69.32
N GLU A 106 -22.84 -37.12 -68.35
CA GLU A 106 -22.95 -36.44 -67.05
C GLU A 106 -21.71 -36.65 -66.17
N SER A 107 -21.11 -37.85 -66.19
CA SER A 107 -19.87 -38.13 -65.47
C SER A 107 -18.69 -37.35 -66.01
N LYS A 108 -18.55 -37.23 -67.33
CA LYS A 108 -17.52 -36.37 -67.94
C LYS A 108 -17.61 -34.90 -67.51
N ARG A 109 -18.81 -34.36 -67.28
CA ARG A 109 -18.99 -32.98 -66.80
C ARG A 109 -18.53 -32.82 -65.35
N ILE A 110 -18.94 -33.73 -64.47
CA ILE A 110 -18.60 -33.71 -63.04
C ILE A 110 -17.10 -33.96 -62.83
N VAL A 111 -16.48 -34.85 -63.61
CA VAL A 111 -15.02 -35.08 -63.61
C VAL A 111 -14.25 -33.83 -64.04
N LYS A 112 -14.75 -33.04 -65.00
CA LYS A 112 -14.12 -31.74 -65.35
C LYS A 112 -14.19 -30.75 -64.20
N THR A 113 -15.32 -30.65 -63.51
CA THR A 113 -15.46 -29.79 -62.32
C THR A 113 -14.55 -30.27 -61.20
N TYR A 114 -14.46 -31.58 -60.96
CA TYR A 114 -13.51 -32.18 -60.02
C TYR A 114 -12.06 -31.82 -60.36
N ASN A 115 -11.62 -32.03 -61.60
CA ASN A 115 -10.25 -31.71 -62.02
C ASN A 115 -9.95 -30.21 -61.86
N LYS A 116 -10.93 -29.33 -62.10
CA LYS A 116 -10.77 -27.89 -61.88
C LYS A 116 -10.61 -27.55 -60.39
N VAL A 117 -11.45 -28.12 -59.51
CA VAL A 117 -11.39 -27.88 -58.06
C VAL A 117 -10.13 -28.51 -57.46
N ALA A 118 -9.77 -29.72 -57.85
CA ALA A 118 -8.54 -30.39 -57.44
C ALA A 118 -7.29 -29.59 -57.85
N LYS A 119 -7.25 -29.08 -59.09
CA LYS A 119 -6.15 -28.21 -59.56
C LYS A 119 -6.06 -26.92 -58.72
N ALA A 120 -7.18 -26.26 -58.44
CA ALA A 120 -7.20 -25.05 -57.63
C ALA A 120 -6.74 -25.28 -56.18
N LEU A 121 -7.09 -26.43 -55.58
CA LEU A 121 -6.63 -26.82 -54.24
C LEU A 121 -5.12 -27.11 -54.22
N ILE A 122 -4.60 -27.80 -55.23
CA ILE A 122 -3.14 -28.05 -55.36
C ILE A 122 -2.38 -26.74 -55.59
N GLU A 123 -2.88 -25.85 -56.46
CA GLU A 123 -2.30 -24.52 -56.68
C GLU A 123 -2.24 -23.73 -55.37
N PHE A 124 -3.32 -23.77 -54.56
CA PHE A 124 -3.34 -23.16 -53.24
C PHE A 124 -2.29 -23.75 -52.29
N GLU A 125 -2.15 -25.08 -52.22
CA GLU A 125 -1.10 -25.73 -51.42
C GLU A 125 0.30 -25.28 -51.87
N THR A 126 0.57 -25.22 -53.17
CA THR A 126 1.88 -24.80 -53.69
C THR A 126 2.18 -23.33 -53.43
N LEU A 127 1.18 -22.45 -53.49
CA LEU A 127 1.35 -21.02 -53.22
C LEU A 127 1.69 -20.77 -51.75
N TRP A 128 1.00 -21.43 -50.82
CA TRP A 128 1.31 -21.35 -49.39
C TRP A 128 2.67 -21.95 -49.06
N HIS A 129 3.06 -23.05 -49.73
CA HIS A 129 4.41 -23.60 -49.58
C HIS A 129 5.49 -22.62 -50.07
N GLN A 130 5.28 -21.96 -51.22
CA GLN A 130 6.22 -20.94 -51.71
C GLN A 130 6.29 -19.70 -50.80
N ALA A 131 5.17 -19.26 -50.25
CA ALA A 131 5.13 -18.18 -49.27
C ALA A 131 5.92 -18.55 -47.99
N TRP A 132 5.77 -19.79 -47.53
CA TRP A 132 6.54 -20.33 -46.40
C TRP A 132 8.06 -20.34 -46.68
N LEU A 133 8.49 -20.74 -47.88
CA LEU A 133 9.89 -20.70 -48.28
C LEU A 133 10.49 -19.28 -48.19
N ARG A 134 9.75 -18.26 -48.60
CA ARG A 134 10.18 -16.85 -48.48
C ARG A 134 10.23 -16.39 -47.03
N SER A 135 9.26 -16.81 -46.21
CA SER A 135 9.24 -16.51 -44.77
C SER A 135 10.45 -17.12 -44.04
N ILE A 136 10.93 -18.30 -44.45
CA ILE A 136 12.17 -18.89 -43.88
C ILE A 136 13.39 -17.98 -44.07
N GLU A 137 13.52 -17.35 -45.23
CA GLU A 137 14.64 -16.46 -45.52
C GLU A 137 14.58 -15.16 -44.68
N GLN A 138 13.36 -14.62 -44.51
CA GLN A 138 13.10 -13.47 -43.63
C GLN A 138 13.43 -13.81 -42.16
N CYS A 139 13.00 -14.98 -41.67
CA CYS A 139 13.32 -15.41 -40.29
C CYS A 139 14.83 -15.58 -40.07
N LYS A 140 15.58 -16.05 -41.08
CA LYS A 140 17.04 -16.14 -41.02
C LYS A 140 17.70 -14.77 -40.89
N ALA A 141 17.17 -13.75 -41.56
CA ALA A 141 17.60 -12.38 -41.37
C ALA A 141 17.27 -11.86 -39.95
N GLY A 142 16.13 -12.25 -39.40
CA GLY A 142 15.74 -11.95 -38.01
C GLY A 142 16.72 -12.52 -36.96
N LEU A 143 17.35 -13.66 -37.22
CA LEU A 143 18.38 -14.25 -36.34
C LEU A 143 19.70 -13.45 -36.32
N ALA A 144 19.95 -12.60 -37.31
CA ALA A 144 21.11 -11.71 -37.35
C ALA A 144 20.89 -10.40 -36.56
N ALA A 145 19.70 -10.18 -36.01
CA ALA A 145 19.41 -9.02 -35.19
C ALA A 145 20.04 -9.12 -33.77
N PRO A 146 20.34 -7.99 -33.12
CA PRO A 146 20.87 -7.99 -31.75
C PRO A 146 19.84 -8.56 -30.75
N LEU A 147 20.34 -9.16 -29.67
CA LEU A 147 19.51 -9.84 -28.66
C LEU A 147 18.59 -8.89 -27.87
N LEU A 148 19.05 -7.67 -27.61
CA LEU A 148 18.34 -6.67 -26.81
C LEU A 148 18.14 -5.38 -27.61
N VAL A 149 16.95 -4.80 -27.49
CA VAL A 149 16.65 -3.47 -28.02
C VAL A 149 16.15 -2.60 -26.88
N GLN A 150 16.70 -1.39 -26.77
CA GLN A 150 16.21 -0.39 -25.84
C GLN A 150 15.11 0.43 -26.52
N HIS A 151 13.96 0.57 -25.87
CA HIS A 151 12.90 1.44 -26.37
C HIS A 151 13.33 2.92 -26.23
N PRO A 152 13.30 3.74 -27.30
CA PRO A 152 13.88 5.08 -27.32
C PRO A 152 13.22 6.07 -26.34
N GLU A 153 11.94 5.89 -25.99
CA GLU A 153 11.22 6.80 -25.07
C GLU A 153 11.08 6.30 -23.62
N THR A 154 11.20 5.00 -23.37
CA THR A 154 10.90 4.42 -22.04
C THR A 154 12.12 3.80 -21.37
N SER A 155 13.26 3.75 -22.08
CA SER A 155 14.49 3.06 -21.67
C SER A 155 14.27 1.58 -21.30
N LYS A 156 13.12 0.99 -21.65
CA LYS A 156 12.82 -0.41 -21.37
C LYS A 156 13.61 -1.30 -22.31
N ILE A 157 14.26 -2.28 -21.71
CA ILE A 157 15.02 -3.31 -22.41
C ILE A 157 14.01 -4.38 -22.82
N LEU A 158 13.90 -4.67 -24.11
CA LEU A 158 13.08 -5.77 -24.61
C LEU A 158 13.99 -6.78 -25.31
N VAL A 159 13.71 -8.06 -25.08
CA VAL A 159 14.36 -9.15 -25.81
C VAL A 159 13.81 -9.15 -27.23
N ASN A 160 14.68 -8.87 -28.18
CA ASN A 160 14.34 -8.84 -29.59
C ASN A 160 14.31 -10.27 -30.12
N PHE A 161 13.21 -10.98 -29.86
CA PHE A 161 12.98 -12.31 -30.40
C PHE A 161 11.73 -12.29 -31.29
N ASP A 162 11.92 -12.65 -32.55
CA ASP A 162 10.83 -12.67 -33.51
C ASP A 162 9.91 -13.88 -33.27
N LYS A 163 8.60 -13.61 -33.09
CA LYS A 163 7.58 -14.65 -32.96
C LYS A 163 7.51 -15.52 -34.21
N GLU A 164 7.93 -15.00 -35.36
CA GLU A 164 8.01 -15.72 -36.63
C GLU A 164 8.94 -16.94 -36.53
N ILE A 165 10.02 -16.90 -35.73
CA ILE A 165 10.94 -18.04 -35.55
C ILE A 165 10.23 -19.22 -34.83
N MET A 166 9.41 -18.91 -33.82
CA MET A 166 8.64 -19.91 -33.09
C MET A 166 7.45 -20.43 -33.90
N GLN A 167 6.88 -19.59 -34.76
CA GLN A 167 5.88 -20.02 -35.72
C GLN A 167 6.50 -20.97 -36.75
N LEU A 168 7.66 -20.62 -37.30
CA LEU A 168 8.39 -21.41 -38.29
C LEU A 168 8.79 -22.78 -37.76
N THR A 169 9.34 -22.88 -36.54
CA THR A 169 9.67 -24.19 -35.93
C THR A 169 8.43 -25.09 -35.79
N ARG A 170 7.27 -24.53 -35.45
CA ARG A 170 6.00 -25.28 -35.42
C ARG A 170 5.57 -25.68 -36.82
N GLU A 171 5.60 -24.76 -37.79
CA GLU A 171 5.25 -25.03 -39.19
C GLU A 171 6.12 -26.15 -39.78
N THR A 172 7.43 -26.13 -39.55
CA THR A 172 8.37 -27.18 -39.98
C THR A 172 7.98 -28.56 -39.44
N LYS A 173 7.58 -28.68 -38.16
CA LYS A 173 7.09 -29.95 -37.58
C LYS A 173 5.81 -30.45 -38.26
N TYR A 174 4.89 -29.54 -38.60
CA TYR A 174 3.69 -29.91 -39.34
C TYR A 174 4.02 -30.32 -40.79
N MET A 175 4.95 -29.63 -41.46
CA MET A 175 5.39 -30.00 -42.82
C MET A 175 6.06 -31.37 -42.88
N GLN A 176 6.85 -31.74 -41.86
CA GLN A 176 7.40 -33.09 -41.71
C GLN A 176 6.30 -34.15 -41.61
N ARG A 177 5.27 -33.91 -40.79
CA ARG A 177 4.11 -34.81 -40.66
C ARG A 177 3.29 -34.91 -41.96
N PHE A 178 3.32 -33.87 -42.78
CA PHE A 178 2.66 -33.81 -44.07
C PHE A 178 3.44 -34.46 -45.21
N ASN A 179 4.65 -34.98 -44.95
CA ASN A 179 5.56 -35.55 -45.95
C ASN A 179 5.88 -34.57 -47.10
N ILE A 180 5.86 -33.26 -46.82
CA ILE A 180 6.31 -32.24 -47.77
C ILE A 180 7.83 -32.10 -47.61
N PRO A 181 8.62 -32.02 -48.70
CA PRO A 181 10.06 -31.81 -48.61
C PRO A 181 10.36 -30.48 -47.90
N VAL A 182 10.94 -30.59 -46.70
CA VAL A 182 11.36 -29.45 -45.88
C VAL A 182 12.78 -29.02 -46.31
N PRO A 183 13.02 -27.72 -46.60
CA PRO A 183 14.36 -27.21 -46.87
C PRO A 183 15.32 -27.41 -45.68
N GLU A 184 16.59 -27.63 -45.99
CA GLU A 184 17.65 -27.82 -44.99
C GLU A 184 17.75 -26.64 -44.00
N ALA A 185 17.55 -25.41 -44.47
CA ALA A 185 17.54 -24.21 -43.63
C ALA A 185 16.49 -24.27 -42.49
N ALA A 186 15.30 -24.79 -42.78
CA ALA A 186 14.24 -24.94 -41.78
C ALA A 186 14.52 -26.10 -40.82
N MET A 187 15.23 -27.14 -41.29
CA MET A 187 15.69 -28.26 -40.46
C MET A 187 16.74 -27.83 -39.43
N MET A 188 17.70 -27.00 -39.85
CA MET A 188 18.73 -26.47 -38.96
C MET A 188 18.15 -25.60 -37.83
N VAL A 189 17.16 -24.76 -38.15
CA VAL A 189 16.44 -23.95 -37.14
C VAL A 189 15.62 -24.84 -36.20
N LEU A 190 15.00 -25.91 -36.71
CA LEU A 190 14.26 -26.88 -35.90
C LEU A 190 15.18 -27.61 -34.90
N LEU A 191 16.38 -28.04 -35.34
CA LEU A 191 17.39 -28.65 -34.47
C LEU A 191 17.84 -27.74 -33.32
N GLN A 192 17.80 -26.42 -33.53
CA GLN A 192 18.19 -25.42 -32.55
C GLN A 192 17.01 -24.85 -31.75
N GLU A 193 15.78 -25.35 -31.94
CA GLU A 193 14.56 -24.84 -31.30
C GLU A 193 14.66 -24.81 -29.77
N GLU A 194 15.18 -25.87 -29.15
CA GLU A 194 15.31 -25.97 -27.70
C GLU A 194 16.27 -24.91 -27.15
N LYS A 195 17.38 -24.67 -27.86
CA LYS A 195 18.37 -23.65 -27.50
C LYS A 195 17.77 -22.24 -27.58
N TYR A 196 17.07 -21.93 -28.67
CA TYR A 196 16.43 -20.62 -28.83
C TYR A 196 15.35 -20.37 -27.79
N LYS A 197 14.50 -21.36 -27.50
CA LYS A 197 13.51 -21.26 -26.42
C LYS A 197 14.16 -21.05 -25.07
N PHE A 198 15.23 -21.79 -24.78
CA PHE A 198 15.98 -21.65 -23.54
C PHE A 198 16.55 -20.24 -23.42
N TYR A 199 17.27 -19.74 -24.43
CA TYR A 199 17.83 -18.40 -24.43
C TYR A 199 16.77 -17.31 -24.33
N HIS A 200 15.66 -17.42 -25.06
CA HIS A 200 14.55 -16.47 -25.00
C HIS A 200 13.95 -16.41 -23.60
N ASN A 201 13.59 -17.56 -23.02
CA ASN A 201 13.01 -17.61 -21.68
C ASN A 201 13.98 -17.09 -20.63
N GLN A 202 15.27 -17.43 -20.78
CA GLN A 202 16.31 -16.98 -19.86
C GLN A 202 16.49 -15.47 -19.92
N LEU A 203 16.69 -14.91 -21.12
CA LEU A 203 16.82 -13.46 -21.32
C LEU A 203 15.58 -12.70 -20.87
N ALA A 204 14.38 -13.20 -21.17
CA ALA A 204 13.13 -12.56 -20.78
C ALA A 204 12.97 -12.52 -19.25
N HIS A 205 13.29 -13.61 -18.57
CA HIS A 205 13.31 -13.66 -17.10
C HIS A 205 14.32 -12.66 -16.53
N LEU A 206 15.54 -12.68 -17.06
CA LEU A 206 16.67 -11.86 -16.64
C LEU A 206 16.42 -10.36 -16.80
N VAL A 207 15.83 -9.94 -17.92
CA VAL A 207 15.43 -8.55 -18.16
C VAL A 207 14.30 -8.13 -17.21
N ARG A 208 13.31 -9.01 -16.99
CA ARG A 208 12.22 -8.75 -16.04
C ARG A 208 12.74 -8.60 -14.61
N GLU A 209 13.68 -9.44 -14.18
CA GLU A 209 14.30 -9.33 -12.86
C GLU A 209 15.06 -8.03 -12.71
N TYR A 210 15.83 -7.61 -13.73
CA TYR A 210 16.51 -6.31 -13.72
C TYR A 210 15.52 -5.13 -13.63
N GLU A 211 14.43 -5.13 -14.40
CA GLU A 211 13.36 -4.11 -14.29
C GLU A 211 12.69 -4.14 -12.90
N GLY A 212 12.47 -5.34 -12.35
CA GLY A 212 11.92 -5.51 -11.00
C GLY A 212 12.82 -4.98 -9.89
N VAL A 213 14.13 -5.20 -9.99
CA VAL A 213 15.13 -4.63 -9.05
C VAL A 213 15.18 -3.11 -9.17
N LEU A 214 15.13 -2.56 -10.38
CA LEU A 214 15.07 -1.12 -10.60
C LEU A 214 13.79 -0.48 -10.04
N ALA A 215 12.65 -1.18 -10.13
CA ALA A 215 11.38 -0.70 -9.60
C ALA A 215 11.33 -0.64 -8.06
N LYS A 216 12.09 -1.50 -7.37
CA LYS A 216 12.22 -1.50 -5.90
C LYS A 216 13.03 -0.32 -5.37
N LEU A 217 13.79 0.37 -6.22
CA LEU A 217 14.63 1.49 -5.79
C LEU A 217 13.83 2.78 -5.64
N GLN A 218 13.78 3.31 -4.42
CA GLN A 218 13.27 4.65 -4.18
C GLN A 218 14.09 5.69 -4.99
N PRO A 219 13.44 6.73 -5.56
CA PRO A 219 14.11 7.72 -6.42
C PRO A 219 15.24 8.47 -5.69
N THR A 220 15.20 8.56 -4.36
CA THR A 220 16.24 9.17 -3.52
C THR A 220 17.52 8.34 -3.45
N ILE A 221 17.42 7.01 -3.61
CA ILE A 221 18.53 6.05 -3.51
C ILE A 221 19.16 5.80 -4.89
N LYS A 222 18.40 6.01 -5.97
CA LYS A 222 18.84 5.83 -7.36
C LYS A 222 20.15 6.58 -7.72
N PRO A 223 20.38 7.83 -7.28
CA PRO A 223 21.66 8.53 -7.50
C PRO A 223 22.84 7.87 -6.77
N LEU A 224 22.61 7.27 -5.60
CA LEU A 224 23.64 6.61 -4.80
C LEU A 224 24.07 5.26 -5.41
N LEU A 225 23.12 4.57 -6.07
CA LEU A 225 23.36 3.29 -6.74
C LEU A 225 23.73 3.43 -8.23
N ARG A 226 23.65 4.62 -8.83
CA ARG A 226 24.07 4.90 -10.21
C ARG A 226 25.40 4.24 -10.61
N PRO A 227 26.49 4.30 -9.83
CA PRO A 227 27.75 3.61 -10.19
C PRO A 227 27.63 2.08 -10.26
N HIS A 228 26.78 1.47 -9.42
CA HIS A 228 26.50 0.02 -9.49
C HIS A 228 25.56 -0.31 -10.65
N LEU A 229 24.67 0.61 -11.05
CA LEU A 229 23.83 0.46 -12.24
C LEU A 229 24.66 0.59 -13.53
N GLU A 230 25.61 1.51 -13.58
CA GLU A 230 26.53 1.68 -14.72
C GLU A 230 27.42 0.44 -14.93
N ASP A 231 27.86 -0.22 -13.86
CA ASP A 231 28.55 -1.52 -13.95
C ASP A 231 27.69 -2.59 -14.62
N MET A 232 26.40 -2.64 -14.26
CA MET A 232 25.45 -3.58 -14.86
C MET A 232 25.10 -3.19 -16.30
N GLU A 233 24.93 -1.91 -16.61
CA GLU A 233 24.67 -1.43 -17.97
C GLU A 233 25.85 -1.75 -18.89
N LYS A 234 27.10 -1.64 -18.41
CA LYS A 234 28.30 -2.10 -19.15
C LYS A 234 28.30 -3.60 -19.39
N LYS A 235 27.78 -4.40 -18.45
CA LYS A 235 27.60 -5.86 -18.63
C LYS A 235 26.48 -6.21 -19.63
N ILE A 236 25.48 -5.34 -19.76
CA ILE A 236 24.37 -5.48 -20.73
C ILE A 236 24.76 -4.95 -22.12
N ALA A 237 25.66 -3.97 -22.20
CA ALA A 237 26.09 -3.31 -23.43
C ALA A 237 26.44 -4.27 -24.60
N PRO A 238 27.17 -5.39 -24.39
CA PRO A 238 27.47 -6.36 -25.44
C PRO A 238 26.22 -7.01 -26.06
N GLY A 239 25.10 -7.07 -25.33
CA GLY A 239 23.81 -7.60 -25.80
C GLY A 239 23.04 -6.67 -26.73
N PHE A 240 23.39 -5.38 -26.78
CA PHE A 240 22.78 -4.40 -27.68
C PHE A 240 23.51 -4.30 -29.03
N SER A 241 24.82 -4.54 -29.08
CA SER A 241 25.65 -4.22 -30.25
C SER A 241 26.39 -5.41 -30.87
N LEU A 242 26.84 -6.39 -30.09
CA LEU A 242 27.79 -7.41 -30.56
C LEU A 242 27.21 -8.83 -30.65
N LEU A 243 26.21 -9.15 -29.81
CA LEU A 243 25.63 -10.49 -29.75
C LEU A 243 24.36 -10.55 -30.59
N THR A 244 24.34 -11.50 -31.53
CA THR A 244 23.16 -11.87 -32.33
C THR A 244 22.72 -13.29 -31.96
N TRP A 245 21.52 -13.72 -32.38
CA TRP A 245 21.02 -15.07 -32.10
C TRP A 245 21.85 -16.19 -32.75
N THR A 246 22.74 -15.85 -33.69
CA THR A 246 23.69 -16.80 -34.32
C THR A 246 25.04 -16.92 -33.61
N SER A 247 25.32 -16.04 -32.65
CA SER A 247 26.62 -15.99 -31.97
C SER A 247 26.81 -17.18 -31.01
N MET A 248 27.98 -17.82 -31.02
CA MET A 248 28.30 -18.92 -30.07
C MET A 248 28.46 -18.46 -28.61
N ASN A 249 28.61 -17.16 -28.36
CA ASN A 249 28.93 -16.62 -27.03
C ASN A 249 27.69 -16.16 -26.23
N ILE A 250 26.48 -16.58 -26.65
CA ILE A 250 25.24 -16.27 -25.92
C ILE A 250 25.25 -16.96 -24.55
N ASP A 251 25.75 -18.19 -24.47
CA ASP A 251 25.90 -18.90 -23.19
C ASP A 251 26.85 -18.17 -22.24
N GLY A 252 27.98 -17.68 -22.73
CA GLY A 252 28.94 -16.91 -21.93
C GLY A 252 28.36 -15.58 -21.46
N PHE A 253 27.54 -14.92 -22.27
CA PHE A 253 26.82 -13.71 -21.90
C PHE A 253 25.71 -13.98 -20.89
N LEU A 254 24.88 -15.01 -21.15
CA LEU A 254 23.84 -15.47 -20.24
C LEU A 254 24.42 -15.91 -18.91
N HIS A 255 25.57 -16.57 -18.91
CA HIS A 255 26.25 -16.96 -17.68
C HIS A 255 26.74 -15.73 -16.90
N ARG A 256 27.40 -14.76 -17.56
CA ARG A 256 27.80 -13.50 -16.93
C ARG A 256 26.61 -12.68 -16.40
N PHE A 257 25.47 -12.77 -17.05
CA PHE A 257 24.24 -12.08 -16.65
C PHE A 257 23.46 -12.85 -15.56
N LYS A 258 23.40 -14.19 -15.66
CA LYS A 258 22.55 -15.07 -14.86
C LYS A 258 23.20 -15.56 -13.58
N GLN A 259 24.48 -15.97 -13.55
CA GLN A 259 25.03 -16.94 -12.57
C GLN A 259 24.68 -16.62 -11.10
N ALA A 260 23.49 -17.11 -10.77
CA ALA A 260 22.81 -17.21 -9.52
C ALA A 260 21.89 -18.41 -9.76
N SER A 261 22.25 -19.53 -9.15
CA SER A 261 21.57 -20.83 -9.16
C SER A 261 21.71 -21.67 -10.44
N LEU A 262 22.07 -22.96 -10.40
CA LEU A 262 22.24 -23.92 -9.31
C LEU A 262 22.96 -25.15 -9.88
N GLU A 263 24.20 -25.43 -9.48
CA GLU A 263 24.78 -26.79 -9.54
C GLU A 263 25.61 -27.01 -8.26
N PRO A 264 25.53 -28.19 -7.63
CA PRO A 264 26.31 -28.49 -6.43
C PRO A 264 27.79 -28.66 -6.80
N PRO A 265 28.74 -28.08 -6.04
CA PRO A 265 30.15 -28.34 -6.27
C PRO A 265 30.53 -29.66 -5.61
N SER A 266 30.55 -30.76 -6.36
CA SER A 266 31.28 -31.96 -5.96
C SER A 266 32.76 -31.82 -6.34
N GLY A 267 33.42 -30.80 -5.78
CA GLY A 267 34.84 -30.52 -5.95
C GLY A 267 35.38 -29.80 -4.71
N PRO A 268 36.64 -30.04 -4.30
CA PRO A 268 37.13 -29.58 -3.01
C PRO A 268 37.29 -28.07 -2.99
N ALA A 269 36.93 -27.52 -1.83
CA ALA A 269 36.96 -26.11 -1.47
C ALA A 269 38.35 -25.48 -1.67
N SER A 270 38.51 -24.74 -2.76
CA SER A 270 39.27 -23.49 -2.81
C SER A 270 39.17 -22.97 -4.24
N THR A 271 39.03 -21.65 -4.36
CA THR A 271 39.13 -20.91 -5.63
C THR A 271 37.79 -20.73 -6.36
N LEU A 272 37.28 -19.51 -6.19
CA LEU A 272 36.38 -18.77 -7.06
C LEU A 272 34.88 -18.91 -6.82
N GLN A 273 34.49 -18.29 -5.71
CA GLN A 273 33.15 -17.77 -5.47
C GLN A 273 32.86 -16.61 -6.44
N TRP A 274 32.54 -16.94 -7.70
CA TRP A 274 32.04 -15.98 -8.69
C TRP A 274 30.57 -15.62 -8.39
N HIS A 275 30.32 -14.75 -7.41
CA HIS A 275 28.99 -14.17 -7.25
C HIS A 275 28.76 -13.09 -8.32
N CYS A 276 27.84 -13.34 -9.25
CA CYS A 276 27.55 -12.47 -10.40
C CYS A 276 26.81 -11.17 -10.06
N GLY A 277 26.90 -10.21 -10.98
CA GLY A 277 26.45 -8.82 -10.81
C GLY A 277 24.96 -8.60 -10.53
N LEU A 278 24.03 -9.37 -11.13
CA LEU A 278 22.58 -9.13 -10.93
C LEU A 278 22.07 -9.61 -9.57
N ALA A 279 22.38 -10.85 -9.15
CA ALA A 279 21.99 -11.33 -7.83
C ALA A 279 22.67 -10.55 -6.70
N ARG A 280 23.89 -10.09 -6.98
CA ARG A 280 24.62 -9.18 -6.12
C ARG A 280 23.93 -7.81 -6.03
N LEU A 281 23.49 -7.24 -7.15
CA LEU A 281 22.69 -6.01 -7.14
C LEU A 281 21.37 -6.25 -6.39
N GLU A 282 20.68 -7.37 -6.62
CA GLU A 282 19.45 -7.71 -5.92
C GLU A 282 19.65 -7.82 -4.41
N GLU A 283 20.71 -8.49 -3.97
CA GLU A 283 21.06 -8.60 -2.55
C GLU A 283 21.39 -7.23 -1.95
N LEU A 284 22.15 -6.40 -2.67
CA LEU A 284 22.45 -5.03 -2.24
C LEU A 284 21.16 -4.21 -2.14
N VAL A 285 20.30 -4.25 -3.15
CA VAL A 285 19.02 -3.52 -3.17
C VAL A 285 18.14 -4.00 -2.02
N ARG A 286 18.03 -5.31 -1.79
CA ARG A 286 17.27 -5.87 -0.68
C ARG A 286 17.81 -5.38 0.66
N LYS A 287 19.12 -5.47 0.88
CA LYS A 287 19.77 -4.96 2.10
C LYS A 287 19.54 -3.46 2.29
N VAL A 288 19.67 -2.66 1.22
CA VAL A 288 19.46 -1.22 1.28
C VAL A 288 18.00 -0.88 1.60
N VAL A 289 17.03 -1.55 0.95
CA VAL A 289 15.61 -1.37 1.22
C VAL A 289 15.27 -1.78 2.66
N ASP A 290 15.73 -2.95 3.11
CA ASP A 290 15.49 -3.42 4.48
C ASP A 290 16.08 -2.46 5.53
N LEU A 291 17.27 -1.90 5.28
CA LEU A 291 17.88 -0.91 6.17
C LEU A 291 17.08 0.40 6.19
N VAL A 292 16.63 0.89 5.04
CA VAL A 292 15.84 2.13 4.96
C VAL A 292 14.47 1.93 5.62
N ASP A 293 13.73 0.89 5.26
CA ASP A 293 12.37 0.70 5.75
C ASP A 293 12.34 0.32 7.24
N ASN A 294 13.17 -0.64 7.67
CA ASN A 294 13.09 -1.17 9.04
C ASN A 294 13.93 -0.39 10.05
N ARG A 295 15.08 0.18 9.67
CA ARG A 295 15.94 0.92 10.62
C ARG A 295 15.77 2.43 10.53
N VAL A 296 15.49 2.98 9.35
CA VAL A 296 15.33 4.44 9.20
C VAL A 296 13.85 4.82 9.34
N GLU A 297 12.97 4.35 8.46
CA GLU A 297 11.55 4.75 8.48
C GLU A 297 10.82 4.28 9.74
N SER A 298 11.06 3.05 10.21
CA SER A 298 10.47 2.56 11.46
C SER A 298 10.85 3.43 12.66
N ASN A 299 12.13 3.80 12.78
CA ASN A 299 12.61 4.67 13.85
C ASN A 299 12.05 6.09 13.71
N LEU A 300 11.97 6.64 12.49
CA LEU A 300 11.33 7.93 12.24
C LEU A 300 9.84 7.93 12.62
N ARG A 301 9.11 6.85 12.31
CA ARG A 301 7.70 6.68 12.70
C ARG A 301 7.56 6.53 14.21
N ALA A 302 8.48 5.80 14.86
CA ALA A 302 8.51 5.68 16.31
C ALA A 302 8.71 7.05 16.97
N ILE A 303 9.69 7.83 16.49
CA ILE A 303 9.94 9.22 16.94
C ILE A 303 8.70 10.09 16.75
N ALA A 304 8.02 10.00 15.60
CA ALA A 304 6.81 10.78 15.34
C ALA A 304 5.62 10.37 16.22
N ASN A 305 5.67 9.22 16.88
CA ASN A 305 4.61 8.68 17.74
C ASN A 305 4.96 8.67 19.23
N THR A 306 6.18 9.01 19.64
CA THR A 306 6.52 9.12 21.06
C THR A 306 5.76 10.28 21.69
N PRO A 307 4.94 10.05 22.74
CA PRO A 307 4.32 11.13 23.48
C PRO A 307 5.37 11.84 24.35
N MET A 308 5.47 13.17 24.24
CA MET A 308 6.39 13.98 25.06
C MET A 308 5.80 14.40 26.41
N VAL A 309 4.50 14.16 26.60
CA VAL A 309 3.76 14.57 27.78
C VAL A 309 3.02 13.36 28.30
N ASP A 310 3.17 13.09 29.60
CA ASP A 310 2.41 12.05 30.26
C ASP A 310 1.04 12.61 30.65
N LEU A 311 -0.02 12.04 30.08
CA LEU A 311 -1.40 12.50 30.23
C LEU A 311 -2.31 11.29 30.49
N PRO A 312 -2.22 10.64 31.66
CA PRO A 312 -3.12 9.54 31.99
C PRO A 312 -4.57 10.05 32.10
N SER A 313 -5.50 9.26 31.56
CA SER A 313 -6.92 9.61 31.51
C SER A 313 -7.69 9.34 32.81
N ASP A 314 -7.09 8.60 33.74
CA ASP A 314 -7.76 8.01 34.91
C ASP A 314 -7.50 8.77 36.23
N ARG A 315 -6.56 9.71 36.23
CA ARG A 315 -6.09 10.40 37.44
C ARG A 315 -5.99 11.92 37.25
N SER A 316 -6.45 12.65 38.26
CA SER A 316 -6.20 14.08 38.46
C SER A 316 -4.85 14.27 39.17
N PHE A 317 -4.14 15.33 38.83
CA PHE A 317 -2.84 15.63 39.42
C PHE A 317 -2.91 16.81 40.38
N THR A 318 -2.20 16.69 41.50
CA THR A 318 -1.79 17.86 42.26
C THR A 318 -0.69 18.60 41.50
N TYR A 319 -0.56 19.90 41.75
CA TYR A 319 0.41 20.75 41.05
C TYR A 319 1.87 20.27 41.19
N ASP A 320 2.29 19.92 42.40
CA ASP A 320 3.67 19.49 42.66
C ASP A 320 3.97 18.10 42.08
N GLU A 321 2.98 17.20 42.13
CA GLU A 321 3.10 15.87 41.51
C GLU A 321 3.17 15.97 39.99
N PHE A 322 2.38 16.85 39.38
CA PHE A 322 2.40 17.10 37.94
C PHE A 322 3.79 17.57 37.49
N ILE A 323 4.35 18.60 38.13
CA ILE A 323 5.66 19.15 37.73
C ILE A 323 6.76 18.10 37.87
N THR A 324 6.76 17.34 38.96
CA THR A 324 7.80 16.35 39.25
C THR A 324 7.70 15.15 38.31
N SER A 325 6.48 14.62 38.11
CA SER A 325 6.24 13.49 37.20
C SER A 325 6.59 13.88 35.76
N GLN A 326 6.09 15.02 35.31
CA GLN A 326 6.30 15.50 33.95
C GLN A 326 7.77 15.82 33.67
N ALA A 327 8.52 16.37 34.64
CA ALA A 327 9.95 16.59 34.49
C ALA A 327 10.73 15.27 34.34
N LYS A 328 10.42 14.26 35.15
CA LYS A 328 11.05 12.93 35.04
C LYS A 328 10.74 12.27 33.70
N PHE A 329 9.47 12.31 33.28
CA PHE A 329 9.03 11.74 32.02
C PHE A 329 9.71 12.42 30.82
N GLN A 330 9.77 13.76 30.80
CA GLN A 330 10.41 14.51 29.72
C GLN A 330 11.90 14.18 29.57
N VAL A 331 12.64 14.02 30.68
CA VAL A 331 14.05 13.62 30.63
C VAL A 331 14.19 12.21 30.02
N GLN A 332 13.32 11.28 30.40
CA GLN A 332 13.32 9.93 29.85
C GLN A 332 12.99 9.92 28.34
N GLN A 333 11.98 10.68 27.91
CA GLN A 333 11.61 10.80 26.50
C GLN A 333 12.70 11.49 25.67
N ALA A 334 13.33 12.54 26.20
CA ALA A 334 14.45 13.20 25.55
C ALA A 334 15.62 12.23 25.32
N ARG A 335 15.93 11.38 26.32
CA ARG A 335 16.97 10.35 26.19
C ARG A 335 16.61 9.30 25.12
N LEU A 336 15.36 8.84 25.10
CA LEU A 336 14.89 7.90 24.07
C LEU A 336 15.01 8.50 22.66
N LEU A 337 14.61 9.77 22.48
CA LEU A 337 14.73 10.46 21.20
C LEU A 337 16.18 10.64 20.77
N GLN A 338 17.09 10.93 21.70
CA GLN A 338 18.52 11.01 21.41
C GLN A 338 19.07 9.66 20.93
N ILE A 339 18.72 8.55 21.62
CA ILE A 339 19.12 7.19 21.22
C ILE A 339 18.60 6.89 19.81
N ARG A 340 17.32 7.16 19.53
CA ARG A 340 16.73 6.92 18.20
C ARG A 340 17.34 7.79 17.12
N ASN A 341 17.67 9.06 17.41
CA ASN A 341 18.35 9.92 16.46
C ASN A 341 19.74 9.37 16.09
N GLU A 342 20.49 8.89 17.08
CA GLU A 342 21.79 8.28 16.85
C GLU A 342 21.69 6.95 16.10
N GLU A 343 20.68 6.13 16.39
CA GLU A 343 20.40 4.91 15.61
C GLU A 343 20.09 5.21 14.14
N VAL A 344 19.28 6.24 13.88
CA VAL A 344 18.97 6.68 12.51
C VAL A 344 20.24 7.16 11.80
N ARG A 345 21.05 7.99 12.47
CA ARG A 345 22.34 8.45 11.96
C ARG A 345 23.27 7.28 11.62
N ASN A 346 23.50 6.38 12.57
CA ASN A 346 24.34 5.20 12.39
C ASN A 346 23.82 4.30 11.28
N SER A 347 22.50 4.17 11.12
CA SER A 347 21.91 3.39 10.03
C SER A 347 22.19 3.99 8.65
N ILE A 348 22.25 5.32 8.55
CA ILE A 348 22.63 6.01 7.31
C ILE A 348 24.14 5.90 7.05
N GLU A 349 24.97 6.01 8.09
CA GLU A 349 26.42 5.78 7.97
C GLU A 349 26.71 4.33 7.58
N ASP A 350 26.01 3.35 8.16
CA ASP A 350 26.05 1.93 7.79
C ASP A 350 25.61 1.72 6.34
N LEU A 351 24.56 2.39 5.87
CA LEU A 351 24.11 2.31 4.48
C LEU A 351 25.19 2.84 3.54
N LEU A 352 25.80 3.98 3.86
CA LEU A 352 26.87 4.55 3.07
C LEU A 352 28.11 3.66 3.07
N HIS A 353 28.45 3.06 4.22
CA HIS A 353 29.52 2.09 4.30
C HIS A 353 29.18 0.84 3.49
N LEU A 354 27.96 0.28 3.60
CA LEU A 354 27.51 -0.86 2.81
C LEU A 354 27.64 -0.58 1.31
N VAL A 355 27.25 0.60 0.84
CA VAL A 355 27.36 0.97 -0.58
C VAL A 355 28.81 1.18 -1.03
N LYS A 356 29.68 1.69 -0.14
CA LYS A 356 31.13 1.90 -0.38
C LYS A 356 31.93 0.60 -0.42
N THR A 357 31.69 -0.26 0.57
CA THR A 357 32.48 -1.48 0.84
C THR A 357 31.99 -2.66 0.00
N TYR A 358 30.87 -2.52 -0.72
CA TYR A 358 30.40 -3.58 -1.60
C TYR A 358 31.34 -3.79 -2.79
N PRO A 359 31.88 -5.00 -2.99
CA PRO A 359 33.10 -5.23 -3.78
C PRO A 359 32.90 -5.10 -5.29
N ARG A 360 32.91 -3.91 -5.87
CA ARG A 360 32.68 -3.70 -7.33
C ARG A 360 33.79 -4.37 -8.17
N GLU A 361 33.40 -4.97 -9.29
CA GLU A 361 34.35 -5.58 -10.24
C GLU A 361 35.13 -4.49 -11.01
N ASN A 362 34.53 -3.31 -11.17
CA ASN A 362 35.16 -2.10 -11.68
C ASN A 362 35.37 -1.09 -10.53
N MET A 363 36.63 -0.82 -10.18
CA MET A 363 37.02 0.03 -9.05
C MET A 363 37.04 1.54 -9.36
N ASP A 364 36.86 1.96 -10.61
CA ASP A 364 37.14 3.34 -11.05
C ASP A 364 36.02 4.36 -10.81
N VAL A 365 34.84 3.95 -10.34
CA VAL A 365 33.72 4.90 -10.11
C VAL A 365 33.59 5.22 -8.62
N GLN A 366 34.19 6.33 -8.21
CA GLN A 366 34.02 6.88 -6.85
C GLN A 366 32.57 7.34 -6.65
N LEU A 367 32.03 7.13 -5.45
CA LEU A 367 30.74 7.71 -5.09
C LEU A 367 30.88 9.24 -5.09
N ASN A 368 29.98 9.92 -5.80
CA ASN A 368 29.97 11.37 -5.82
C ASN A 368 29.71 11.88 -4.38
N THR A 369 30.70 12.53 -3.78
CA THR A 369 30.66 13.04 -2.40
C THR A 369 29.48 14.01 -2.21
N GLU A 370 29.12 14.74 -3.26
CA GLU A 370 27.94 15.62 -3.30
C GLU A 370 26.61 14.84 -3.26
N GLY A 371 26.54 13.68 -3.90
CA GLY A 371 25.34 12.82 -3.85
C GLY A 371 25.11 12.24 -2.44
N THR A 372 26.19 11.92 -1.74
CA THR A 372 26.12 11.41 -0.36
C THR A 372 25.71 12.49 0.64
N SER A 373 26.17 13.74 0.47
CA SER A 373 25.80 14.85 1.34
C SER A 373 24.35 15.28 1.12
N LEU A 374 23.86 15.28 -0.12
CA LEU A 374 22.45 15.51 -0.43
C LEU A 374 21.53 14.44 0.17
N PHE A 375 21.95 13.17 0.14
CA PHE A 375 21.22 12.07 0.77
C PHE A 375 21.13 12.26 2.29
N MET A 376 22.26 12.52 2.97
CA MET A 376 22.26 12.84 4.41
C MET A 376 21.34 14.02 4.73
N ARG A 377 21.38 15.08 3.92
CA ARG A 377 20.53 16.27 4.09
C ARG A 377 19.04 15.95 3.94
N HIS A 378 18.68 15.06 3.03
CA HIS A 378 17.28 14.63 2.84
C HIS A 378 16.74 13.92 4.09
N TYR A 379 17.48 12.94 4.63
CA TYR A 379 17.04 12.22 5.81
C TYR A 379 17.12 13.04 7.10
N SER A 380 18.07 13.96 7.20
CA SER A 380 18.08 14.98 8.26
C SER A 380 16.82 15.85 8.22
N LYS A 381 16.34 16.24 7.03
CA LYS A 381 15.06 16.93 6.87
C LYS A 381 13.85 16.06 7.27
N LEU A 382 13.85 14.77 6.94
CA LEU A 382 12.80 13.84 7.39
C LEU A 382 12.80 13.67 8.91
N MET A 383 13.98 13.61 9.53
CA MET A 383 14.14 13.58 10.98
C MET A 383 13.54 14.83 11.63
N TYR A 384 13.83 16.01 11.08
CA TYR A 384 13.19 17.26 11.52
C TYR A 384 11.67 17.20 11.43
N GLN A 385 11.11 16.69 10.32
CA GLN A 385 9.66 16.55 10.16
C GLN A 385 9.03 15.57 11.16
N ALA A 386 9.74 14.48 11.49
CA ALA A 386 9.29 13.51 12.50
C ALA A 386 9.26 14.13 13.90
N ILE A 387 10.30 14.88 14.28
CA ILE A 387 10.36 15.61 15.56
C ILE A 387 9.26 16.67 15.62
N LEU A 388 9.07 17.44 14.54
CA LEU A 388 8.01 18.44 14.44
C LEU A 388 6.63 17.80 14.68
N THR A 389 6.36 16.68 14.02
CA THR A 389 5.11 15.92 14.18
C THR A 389 4.91 15.43 15.62
N CYS A 390 5.98 14.96 16.27
CA CYS A 390 5.96 14.53 17.68
C CYS A 390 5.58 15.68 18.62
N ILE A 391 6.21 16.85 18.46
CA ILE A 391 5.92 18.04 19.27
C ILE A 391 4.48 18.52 19.01
N GLN A 392 4.07 18.59 17.74
CA GLN A 392 2.72 18.98 17.36
C GLN A 392 1.67 18.06 17.98
N LYS A 393 1.82 16.73 17.88
CA LYS A 393 0.90 15.76 18.49
C LYS A 393 0.85 15.91 20.01
N SER A 394 1.99 16.10 20.66
CA SER A 394 2.06 16.25 22.12
C SER A 394 1.37 17.53 22.60
N LEU A 395 1.59 18.66 21.92
CA LEU A 395 0.91 19.92 22.22
C LEU A 395 -0.59 19.86 21.90
N GLN A 396 -0.98 19.18 20.83
CA GLN A 396 -2.39 18.96 20.50
C GLN A 396 -3.09 18.07 21.52
N ALA A 397 -2.42 17.04 22.03
CA ALA A 397 -2.93 16.19 23.11
C ALA A 397 -3.15 17.01 24.38
N MET A 398 -2.18 17.82 24.78
CA MET A 398 -2.31 18.74 25.93
C MET A 398 -3.46 19.73 25.73
N LYS A 399 -3.58 20.31 24.53
CA LYS A 399 -4.70 21.20 24.18
C LYS A 399 -6.05 20.49 24.24
N LYS A 400 -6.16 19.26 23.72
CA LYS A 400 -7.42 18.49 23.73
C LYS A 400 -7.91 18.26 25.16
N ARG A 401 -6.99 17.94 26.07
CA ARG A 401 -7.30 17.73 27.50
C ARG A 401 -7.71 19.02 28.20
N LEU A 402 -7.05 20.15 27.92
CA LEU A 402 -7.39 21.45 28.50
C LEU A 402 -8.63 22.11 27.86
N GLY A 403 -8.92 21.75 26.61
CA GLY A 403 -9.94 22.40 25.77
C GLY A 403 -11.26 21.65 25.66
N ASN A 404 -11.50 20.61 26.48
CA ASN A 404 -12.81 19.96 26.55
C ASN A 404 -13.85 20.98 27.06
N LYS A 405 -14.45 21.71 26.11
CA LYS A 405 -15.75 22.33 26.30
C LYS A 405 -16.72 21.19 26.58
N THR A 406 -17.59 21.39 27.56
CA THR A 406 -18.62 20.49 28.12
C THR A 406 -19.66 19.94 27.11
N SER A 407 -19.27 19.55 25.90
CA SER A 407 -20.16 19.19 24.78
C SER A 407 -19.86 17.83 24.15
N SER A 408 -19.38 16.85 24.92
CA SER A 408 -19.27 15.46 24.44
C SER A 408 -19.89 14.50 25.44
N GLY A 409 -21.13 14.08 25.16
CA GLY A 409 -21.71 12.78 25.52
C GLY A 409 -21.72 12.35 26.99
N PHE A 410 -22.92 12.10 27.50
CA PHE A 410 -23.31 11.52 28.80
C PHE A 410 -22.57 10.22 29.24
N LEU A 411 -21.59 9.69 28.49
CA LEU A 411 -20.95 8.39 28.70
C LEU A 411 -19.41 8.42 28.87
N TYR A 412 -18.73 9.57 28.73
CA TYR A 412 -17.28 9.66 28.98
C TYR A 412 -16.97 10.82 29.93
N LEU A 413 -17.06 10.55 31.24
CA LEU A 413 -16.49 11.43 32.27
C LEU A 413 -14.96 11.28 32.24
N GLU A 414 -14.28 11.96 31.32
CA GLU A 414 -12.84 12.20 31.50
C GLU A 414 -12.66 13.06 32.75
N ARG A 415 -11.91 12.56 33.74
CA ARG A 415 -11.68 13.26 35.00
C ARG A 415 -10.95 14.60 34.76
N PRO A 416 -11.25 15.64 35.55
CA PRO A 416 -10.53 16.90 35.50
C PRO A 416 -9.02 16.69 35.70
N PHE A 417 -8.23 17.60 35.14
CA PHE A 417 -6.78 17.43 34.99
C PHE A 417 -6.00 17.84 36.25
N PHE A 418 -6.41 18.93 36.91
CA PHE A 418 -5.81 19.40 38.16
C PHE A 418 -6.82 19.41 39.30
N ASP A 419 -6.39 18.95 40.48
CA ASP A 419 -7.10 19.18 41.74
C ASP A 419 -6.59 20.48 42.37
N VAL A 420 -7.52 21.37 42.72
CA VAL A 420 -7.23 22.69 43.28
C VAL A 420 -8.13 22.93 44.48
N ASP A 421 -7.51 23.24 45.60
CA ASP A 421 -8.23 23.57 46.83
C ASP A 421 -8.72 25.01 46.80
N VAL A 422 -9.97 25.21 47.17
CA VAL A 422 -10.54 26.53 47.42
C VAL A 422 -10.52 26.76 48.93
N GLU A 423 -9.73 27.75 49.35
CA GLU A 423 -9.54 28.11 50.76
C GLU A 423 -9.97 29.56 51.00
N LEU A 424 -10.45 29.83 52.22
CA LEU A 424 -10.70 31.19 52.67
C LEU A 424 -9.41 31.79 53.22
N LYS A 425 -8.77 32.71 52.48
CA LYS A 425 -7.63 33.51 52.96
C LYS A 425 -8.11 34.95 53.15
N VAL A 426 -8.59 35.26 54.35
CA VAL A 426 -9.14 36.57 54.71
C VAL A 426 -8.23 37.69 54.19
N PRO A 427 -8.74 38.64 53.37
CA PRO A 427 -10.15 38.95 53.14
C PRO A 427 -10.81 38.30 51.90
N ASN A 428 -10.13 37.43 51.15
CA ASN A 428 -10.61 36.91 49.86
C ASN A 428 -10.66 35.37 49.81
N VAL A 429 -11.55 34.83 48.98
CA VAL A 429 -11.52 33.40 48.64
C VAL A 429 -10.39 33.18 47.63
N ALA A 430 -9.45 32.30 47.94
CA ALA A 430 -8.27 32.06 47.14
C ALA A 430 -8.12 30.58 46.80
N MET A 431 -7.55 30.31 45.63
CA MET A 431 -7.18 28.96 45.22
C MET A 431 -5.78 28.63 45.68
N ASN A 432 -5.60 27.39 46.10
CA ASN A 432 -4.32 26.82 46.44
C ASN A 432 -4.14 25.55 45.59
N PRO A 433 -3.28 25.56 44.55
CA PRO A 433 -2.45 26.66 44.05
C PRO A 433 -3.24 27.72 43.25
N PRO A 434 -2.72 28.96 43.09
CA PRO A 434 -3.38 29.97 42.28
C PRO A 434 -3.33 29.59 40.79
N LEU A 435 -4.34 30.03 40.04
CA LEU A 435 -4.46 29.71 38.62
C LEU A 435 -3.27 30.20 37.78
N GLU A 436 -2.63 31.31 38.20
CA GLU A 436 -1.42 31.81 37.54
C GLU A 436 -0.27 30.80 37.59
N ASP A 437 -0.14 30.05 38.68
CA ASP A 437 0.90 29.04 38.82
C ASP A 437 0.57 27.81 37.97
N ILE A 438 -0.69 27.42 37.88
CA ILE A 438 -1.15 26.39 36.94
C ILE A 438 -0.85 26.82 35.48
N GLN A 439 -1.14 28.06 35.12
CA GLN A 439 -0.83 28.62 33.79
C GLN A 439 0.68 28.64 33.53
N LYS A 440 1.50 29.05 34.52
CA LYS A 440 2.97 28.99 34.43
C LYS A 440 3.44 27.55 34.26
N ALA A 441 2.92 26.59 35.02
CA ALA A 441 3.31 25.19 34.91
C ALA A 441 2.98 24.58 33.54
N ILE A 442 1.81 24.89 32.97
CA ILE A 442 1.45 24.47 31.61
C ILE A 442 2.39 25.12 30.58
N ASN A 443 2.67 26.42 30.71
CA ASN A 443 3.58 27.13 29.81
C ASN A 443 5.02 26.61 29.92
N GLU A 444 5.50 26.35 31.13
CA GLU A 444 6.81 25.75 31.39
C GLU A 444 6.88 24.31 30.87
N CYS A 445 5.79 23.54 30.98
CA CYS A 445 5.72 22.21 30.37
C CYS A 445 5.83 22.29 28.84
N ALA A 446 5.08 23.19 28.20
CA ALA A 446 5.15 23.40 26.75
C ALA A 446 6.55 23.87 26.31
N LYS A 447 7.18 24.79 27.06
CA LYS A 447 8.58 25.20 26.84
C LYS A 447 9.54 24.04 27.03
N LYS A 448 9.36 23.21 28.06
CA LYS A 448 10.22 22.03 28.29
C LYS A 448 10.12 21.03 27.14
N VAL A 449 8.92 20.76 26.62
CA VAL A 449 8.71 19.94 25.40
C VAL A 449 9.49 20.51 24.22
N LEU A 450 9.51 21.84 24.04
CA LEU A 450 10.35 22.48 23.01
C LEU A 450 11.84 22.30 23.31
N THR A 451 12.28 22.48 24.54
CA THR A 451 13.71 22.33 24.90
C THR A 451 14.23 20.90 24.76
N CYS A 452 13.36 19.88 24.80
CA CYS A 452 13.76 18.50 24.49
C CYS A 452 14.37 18.40 23.08
N SER A 453 13.96 19.26 22.14
CA SER A 453 14.57 19.31 20.80
C SER A 453 15.99 19.89 20.77
N LYS A 454 16.42 20.60 21.84
CA LYS A 454 17.81 21.10 21.95
C LYS A 454 18.82 19.98 22.16
N ALA A 455 18.40 18.88 22.78
CA ALA A 455 19.26 17.74 23.05
C ALA A 455 19.57 16.90 21.78
N LEU A 456 18.94 17.23 20.64
CA LEU A 456 19.07 16.47 19.40
C LEU A 456 20.13 17.11 18.49
N PRO A 457 21.26 16.42 18.24
CA PRO A 457 22.25 16.92 17.29
C PRO A 457 21.68 16.89 15.88
N CYS A 458 21.80 18.03 15.18
CA CYS A 458 21.52 18.11 13.75
C CYS A 458 22.69 17.49 12.98
N TRP A 459 22.37 16.71 11.95
CA TRP A 459 23.33 15.99 11.14
C TRP A 459 23.19 16.42 9.68
N GLY A 460 24.29 16.54 8.94
CA GLY A 460 24.29 16.89 7.51
C GLY A 460 24.35 18.39 7.16
N GLN A 461 24.65 19.28 8.11
CA GLN A 461 24.98 20.70 7.85
C GLN A 461 26.30 21.07 8.54
N GLN A 462 27.15 21.86 7.85
CA GLN A 462 28.43 22.35 8.40
C GLN A 462 28.23 23.46 9.45
N GLU A 463 27.09 24.15 9.43
CA GLU A 463 26.68 25.10 10.46
C GLU A 463 25.77 24.38 11.46
N VAL A 464 26.20 24.35 12.72
CA VAL A 464 25.53 23.67 13.83
C VAL A 464 24.26 24.44 14.22
N SER A 465 23.24 24.42 13.37
CA SER A 465 21.89 24.85 13.75
C SER A 465 21.23 23.69 14.48
N THR A 466 20.96 23.84 15.77
CA THR A 466 20.22 22.80 16.52
C THR A 466 18.81 22.70 15.96
N TYR A 467 18.20 21.52 15.88
CA TYR A 467 16.81 21.37 15.41
C TYR A 467 15.84 22.32 16.14
N HIS A 468 16.16 22.66 17.39
CA HIS A 468 15.46 23.66 18.19
C HIS A 468 15.27 25.02 17.50
N GLU A 469 16.25 25.57 16.77
CA GLU A 469 16.11 26.89 16.13
C GLU A 469 15.11 26.85 14.96
N LEU A 470 15.13 25.75 14.20
CA LEU A 470 14.19 25.49 13.12
C LEU A 470 12.78 25.17 13.64
N ILE A 471 12.67 24.59 14.84
CA ILE A 471 11.38 24.27 15.48
C ILE A 471 10.80 25.52 16.15
N ALA A 472 11.63 26.31 16.85
CA ALA A 472 11.20 27.53 17.53
C ALA A 472 10.74 28.64 16.57
N SER A 473 11.25 28.64 15.34
CA SER A 473 10.81 29.54 14.26
C SER A 473 9.54 29.08 13.56
N ASP A 474 9.03 27.87 13.84
CA ASP A 474 7.84 27.35 13.21
C ASP A 474 6.57 28.07 13.71
N LYS A 475 5.87 28.71 12.77
CA LYS A 475 4.63 29.46 13.02
C LYS A 475 3.49 28.57 13.51
N GLU A 476 3.44 27.29 13.13
CA GLU A 476 2.36 26.39 13.53
C GLU A 476 2.44 26.01 15.01
N ILE A 477 3.66 25.80 15.52
CA ILE A 477 3.89 25.50 16.92
C ILE A 477 3.54 26.71 17.78
N MET A 478 4.01 27.90 17.39
CA MET A 478 3.70 29.15 18.08
C MET A 478 2.19 29.43 18.13
N LYS A 479 1.47 29.21 17.02
CA LYS A 479 0.00 29.28 16.99
C LYS A 479 -0.65 28.27 17.94
N THR A 480 -0.11 27.07 18.03
CA THR A 480 -0.63 26.02 18.92
C THR A 480 -0.44 26.38 20.38
N ILE A 481 0.71 26.93 20.75
CA ILE A 481 1.01 27.42 22.11
C ILE A 481 0.12 28.62 22.47
N LEU A 482 -0.01 29.61 21.58
CA LEU A 482 -0.90 30.76 21.81
C LEU A 482 -2.34 30.33 22.07
N ARG A 483 -2.82 29.34 21.29
CA ARG A 483 -4.17 28.79 21.46
C ARG A 483 -4.31 28.01 22.78
N LEU A 484 -3.25 27.33 23.23
CA LEU A 484 -3.20 26.65 24.52
C LEU A 484 -3.35 27.67 25.67
N THR A 485 -2.53 28.72 25.66
CA THR A 485 -2.59 29.80 26.66
C THR A 485 -3.95 30.52 26.65
N GLY A 486 -4.53 30.78 25.47
CA GLY A 486 -5.87 31.35 25.36
C GLY A 486 -6.98 30.42 25.89
N SER A 487 -6.76 29.10 25.91
CA SER A 487 -7.72 28.15 26.47
C SER A 487 -7.68 28.19 28.01
N VAL A 488 -6.49 28.35 28.59
CA VAL A 488 -6.29 28.53 30.05
C VAL A 488 -6.88 29.86 30.53
N GLU A 489 -6.73 30.94 29.76
CA GLU A 489 -7.34 32.23 30.08
C GLU A 489 -8.87 32.17 30.05
N GLY A 490 -9.45 31.39 29.12
CA GLY A 490 -10.89 31.12 29.10
C GLY A 490 -11.39 30.43 30.37
N ILE A 491 -10.60 29.49 30.91
CA ILE A 491 -10.89 28.83 32.19
C ILE A 491 -10.82 29.83 33.35
N LYS A 492 -9.85 30.77 33.33
CA LYS A 492 -9.72 31.82 34.36
C LYS A 492 -10.98 32.64 34.53
N HIS A 493 -11.62 33.04 33.44
CA HIS A 493 -12.86 33.79 33.52
C HIS A 493 -13.98 32.99 34.21
N GLN A 494 -14.17 31.72 33.81
CA GLN A 494 -15.19 30.85 34.39
C GLN A 494 -14.96 30.59 35.89
N VAL A 495 -13.69 30.41 36.24
CA VAL A 495 -13.24 30.19 37.61
C VAL A 495 -13.46 31.44 38.48
N ASN A 496 -13.14 32.63 37.97
CA ASN A 496 -13.38 33.89 38.69
C ASN A 496 -14.88 34.15 38.90
N GLU A 497 -15.71 33.92 37.88
CA GLU A 497 -17.17 34.04 37.98
C GLU A 497 -17.74 33.10 39.06
N TYR A 498 -17.22 31.86 39.13
CA TYR A 498 -17.59 30.92 40.19
C TYR A 498 -17.09 31.40 41.57
N MET A 499 -15.88 31.93 41.68
CA MET A 499 -15.37 32.47 42.95
C MET A 499 -16.17 33.67 43.45
N GLU A 500 -16.66 34.52 42.54
CA GLU A 500 -17.50 35.67 42.89
C GLU A 500 -18.81 35.26 43.56
N THR A 501 -19.35 34.06 43.28
CA THR A 501 -20.56 33.57 43.95
C THR A 501 -20.38 33.47 45.48
N PHE A 502 -19.16 33.19 45.95
CA PHE A 502 -18.86 33.13 47.38
C PHE A 502 -18.76 34.51 48.02
N ASN A 503 -18.59 35.60 47.27
CA ASN A 503 -18.62 36.97 47.83
C ASN A 503 -19.96 37.31 48.48
N ARG A 504 -21.06 36.59 48.17
CA ARG A 504 -22.33 36.69 48.89
C ARG A 504 -22.16 36.46 50.39
N TYR A 505 -21.23 35.60 50.79
CA TYR A 505 -20.95 35.28 52.19
C TYR A 505 -19.89 36.20 52.82
N SER A 506 -19.41 37.22 52.10
CA SER A 506 -18.27 38.02 52.55
C SER A 506 -18.47 38.79 53.84
N PHE A 507 -19.73 39.04 54.23
CA PHE A 507 -20.05 39.62 55.54
C PHE A 507 -19.59 38.73 56.70
N LEU A 508 -19.52 37.39 56.53
CA LEU A 508 -19.10 36.47 57.59
C LEU A 508 -17.64 36.66 58.03
N TRP A 509 -16.76 37.14 57.14
CA TRP A 509 -15.33 37.27 57.43
C TRP A 509 -14.78 38.70 57.26
N LYS A 510 -15.55 39.62 56.67
CA LYS A 510 -15.16 41.04 56.51
C LYS A 510 -15.74 41.95 57.59
N GLU A 511 -16.89 41.59 58.17
CA GLU A 511 -17.47 42.40 59.25
C GLU A 511 -16.89 41.99 60.60
N ASP A 512 -16.57 42.98 61.43
CA ASP A 512 -16.16 42.75 62.81
C ASP A 512 -17.39 42.35 63.64
N LEU A 513 -17.30 41.21 64.33
CA LEU A 513 -18.38 40.65 65.13
C LEU A 513 -18.88 41.64 66.19
N GLN A 514 -17.97 42.40 66.80
CA GLN A 514 -18.29 43.38 67.83
C GLN A 514 -19.06 44.58 67.25
N ALA A 515 -18.64 45.06 66.08
CA ALA A 515 -19.27 46.21 65.41
C ALA A 515 -20.68 45.88 64.90
N ALA A 516 -20.90 44.65 64.44
CA ALA A 516 -22.23 44.16 64.07
C ALA A 516 -23.15 44.07 65.29
N TYR A 517 -22.64 43.59 66.43
CA TYR A 517 -23.37 43.55 67.68
C TYR A 517 -23.74 44.95 68.20
N GLU A 518 -22.82 45.91 68.15
CA GLU A 518 -23.09 47.29 68.56
C GLU A 518 -24.15 47.97 67.68
N ARG A 519 -24.12 47.72 66.36
CA ARG A 519 -25.18 48.19 65.45
C ARG A 519 -26.53 47.56 65.80
N PHE A 520 -26.53 46.29 66.17
CA PHE A 520 -27.74 45.58 66.59
C PHE A 520 -28.28 46.13 67.92
N MET A 521 -27.44 46.36 68.92
CA MET A 521 -27.85 46.92 70.21
C MET A 521 -28.41 48.34 70.09
N LYS A 522 -27.88 49.16 69.17
CA LYS A 522 -28.44 50.49 68.87
C LYS A 522 -29.91 50.46 68.39
N SER A 523 -30.40 49.31 67.92
CA SER A 523 -31.78 49.16 67.47
C SER A 523 -32.78 48.82 68.59
N ASN A 524 -32.35 48.74 69.86
CA ASN A 524 -33.13 48.27 71.01
C ASN A 524 -33.92 46.97 70.71
N PRO A 525 -33.20 45.87 70.44
CA PRO A 525 -33.80 44.64 69.93
C PRO A 525 -34.63 43.90 70.99
N THR A 526 -35.77 43.35 70.58
CA THR A 526 -36.57 42.40 71.37
C THR A 526 -35.96 40.99 71.32
N LEU A 527 -36.36 40.11 72.24
CA LEU A 527 -35.93 38.70 72.22
C LEU A 527 -36.28 37.99 70.90
N GLU A 528 -37.40 38.35 70.27
CA GLU A 528 -37.80 37.84 68.94
C GLU A 528 -36.83 38.28 67.84
N ALA A 529 -36.26 39.48 67.93
CA ALA A 529 -35.26 39.96 66.99
C ALA A 529 -33.92 39.20 67.13
N PHE A 530 -33.53 38.83 68.36
CA PHE A 530 -32.38 37.95 68.60
C PHE A 530 -32.61 36.55 68.02
N GLU A 531 -33.81 35.98 68.19
CA GLU A 531 -34.15 34.69 67.59
C GLU A 531 -34.12 34.76 66.05
N ALA A 532 -34.60 35.86 65.46
CA ALA A 532 -34.58 36.07 64.01
C ALA A 532 -33.15 36.17 63.44
N GLU A 533 -32.24 36.91 64.08
CA GLU A 533 -30.82 36.96 63.68
C GLU A 533 -30.14 35.61 63.87
N LEU A 534 -30.41 34.87 64.95
CA LEU A 534 -29.88 33.53 65.13
C LEU A 534 -30.37 32.55 64.05
N LYS A 535 -31.68 32.60 63.72
CA LYS A 535 -32.27 31.80 62.64
C LYS A 535 -31.64 32.11 61.28
N LYS A 536 -31.28 33.37 61.01
CA LYS A 536 -30.58 33.77 59.79
C LYS A 536 -29.20 33.10 59.69
N TYR A 537 -28.40 33.10 60.76
CA TYR A 537 -27.10 32.38 60.75
C TYR A 537 -27.25 30.86 60.66
N MET A 538 -28.29 30.27 61.26
CA MET A 538 -28.61 28.85 61.08
C MET A 538 -29.00 28.53 59.63
N ALA A 539 -29.81 29.38 58.98
CA ALA A 539 -30.17 29.22 57.57
C ALA A 539 -28.92 29.29 56.68
N ILE A 540 -28.03 30.25 56.90
CA ILE A 540 -26.75 30.38 56.16
C ILE A 540 -25.89 29.11 56.32
N GLU A 541 -25.80 28.53 57.52
CA GLU A 541 -25.07 27.29 57.74
C GLU A 541 -25.70 26.09 57.01
N THR A 542 -27.03 26.02 56.93
CA THR A 542 -27.72 25.01 56.11
C THR A 542 -27.46 25.23 54.61
N GLU A 543 -27.45 26.48 54.12
CA GLU A 543 -27.08 26.81 52.74
C GLU A 543 -25.64 26.37 52.45
N ILE A 544 -24.69 26.68 53.33
CA ILE A 544 -23.28 26.24 53.21
C ILE A 544 -23.18 24.70 53.16
N ASN A 545 -24.03 23.98 53.90
CA ASN A 545 -24.08 22.52 53.86
C ASN A 545 -24.53 21.96 52.51
N THR A 546 -25.38 22.67 51.77
CA THR A 546 -25.85 22.24 50.45
C THR A 546 -24.81 22.42 49.34
N ILE A 547 -23.76 23.23 49.57
CA ILE A 547 -22.69 23.44 48.59
C ILE A 547 -21.97 22.10 48.32
N ALA A 548 -21.85 21.76 47.04
CA ALA A 548 -21.15 20.55 46.58
C ALA A 548 -19.67 20.60 46.96
N SER A 549 -19.13 19.48 47.46
CA SER A 549 -17.73 19.38 47.93
C SER A 549 -16.69 19.43 46.81
N VAL A 550 -17.10 19.08 45.59
CA VAL A 550 -16.26 19.12 44.39
C VAL A 550 -17.05 19.79 43.28
N HIS A 551 -16.44 20.77 42.62
CA HIS A 551 -17.02 21.45 41.47
C HIS A 551 -16.04 21.41 40.29
N ASN A 552 -16.48 20.86 39.15
CA ASN A 552 -15.62 20.68 37.99
C ASN A 552 -15.83 21.83 37.00
N ILE A 553 -14.77 22.58 36.71
CA ILE A 553 -14.75 23.62 35.68
C ILE A 553 -13.72 23.24 34.62
N GLY A 554 -14.20 22.72 33.50
CA GLY A 554 -13.35 22.31 32.37
C GLY A 554 -12.29 21.30 32.80
N ALA A 555 -11.04 21.74 32.85
CA ALA A 555 -9.88 20.92 33.22
C ALA A 555 -9.50 21.00 34.71
N LEU A 556 -10.25 21.72 35.54
CA LEU A 556 -9.98 21.90 36.97
C LEU A 556 -11.08 21.23 37.80
N SER A 557 -10.66 20.49 38.81
CA SER A 557 -11.50 20.01 39.92
C SER A 557 -11.28 20.97 41.09
N LEU A 558 -12.30 21.74 41.45
CA LEU A 558 -12.26 22.65 42.59
C LEU A 558 -12.80 21.92 43.82
N GLU A 559 -11.92 21.66 44.78
CA GLU A 559 -12.29 21.12 46.08
C GLU A 559 -12.72 22.28 46.99
N THR A 560 -14.01 22.34 47.32
CA THR A 560 -14.59 23.42 48.15
C THR A 560 -14.66 23.03 49.63
N LEU A 561 -14.19 21.83 49.98
CA LEU A 561 -14.28 21.28 51.33
C LEU A 561 -13.53 22.12 52.37
N PRO A 562 -12.31 22.66 52.09
CA PRO A 562 -11.64 23.58 53.01
C PRO A 562 -12.44 24.87 53.22
N LEU A 563 -12.87 25.54 52.15
CA LEU A 563 -13.73 26.72 52.21
C LEU A 563 -15.01 26.47 53.00
N LYS A 564 -15.69 25.35 52.75
CA LYS A 564 -16.93 24.96 53.46
C LYS A 564 -16.69 24.80 54.95
N THR A 565 -15.56 24.23 55.33
CA THR A 565 -15.19 24.04 56.74
C THR A 565 -14.91 25.39 57.41
N SER A 566 -14.17 26.28 56.74
CA SER A 566 -13.91 27.65 57.23
C SER A 566 -15.18 28.49 57.34
N LEU A 567 -16.09 28.44 56.36
CA LEU A 567 -17.35 29.19 56.41
C LEU A 567 -18.27 28.69 57.55
N LYS A 568 -18.28 27.38 57.79
CA LYS A 568 -19.00 26.80 58.92
C LYS A 568 -18.42 27.24 60.26
N SER A 569 -17.09 27.24 60.41
CA SER A 569 -16.46 27.68 61.66
C SER A 569 -16.73 29.15 61.92
N GLU A 570 -16.71 30.01 60.90
CA GLU A 570 -17.08 31.42 61.04
C GLU A 570 -18.55 31.57 61.43
N ALA A 571 -19.50 30.95 60.71
CA ALA A 571 -20.92 31.00 61.07
C ALA A 571 -21.19 30.47 62.50
N ALA A 572 -20.45 29.45 62.94
CA ALA A 572 -20.50 28.96 64.31
C ALA A 572 -19.97 29.99 65.33
N SER A 573 -18.87 30.68 65.01
CA SER A 573 -18.32 31.76 65.82
C SER A 573 -19.33 32.91 66.00
N TRP A 574 -19.98 33.33 64.91
CA TRP A 574 -21.05 34.34 64.93
C TRP A 574 -22.20 33.95 65.86
N LYS A 575 -22.74 32.73 65.73
CA LYS A 575 -23.79 32.22 66.62
C LYS A 575 -23.35 32.16 68.08
N ALA A 576 -22.12 31.71 68.34
CA ALA A 576 -21.58 31.59 69.69
C ALA A 576 -21.41 32.95 70.37
N GLN A 577 -20.93 33.97 69.64
CA GLN A 577 -20.80 35.33 70.17
C GLN A 577 -22.15 35.98 70.45
N PHE A 578 -23.12 35.88 69.53
CA PHE A 578 -24.48 36.38 69.76
C PHE A 578 -25.14 35.70 70.97
N ALA A 579 -24.98 34.37 71.10
CA ALA A 579 -25.49 33.62 72.25
C ALA A 579 -24.79 34.01 73.56
N HIS A 580 -23.47 34.18 73.55
CA HIS A 580 -22.70 34.59 74.73
C HIS A 580 -23.07 36.00 75.20
N ASN A 581 -23.24 36.93 74.26
CA ASN A 581 -23.62 38.31 74.59
C ASN A 581 -25.06 38.39 75.12
N LEU A 582 -26.00 37.64 74.53
CA LEU A 582 -27.37 37.52 75.05
C LEU A 582 -27.38 36.92 76.46
N HIS A 583 -26.57 35.88 76.70
CA HIS A 583 -26.44 35.27 78.02
C HIS A 583 -25.86 36.25 79.05
N LYS A 584 -24.87 37.06 78.66
CA LYS A 584 -24.30 38.11 79.52
C LYS A 584 -25.36 39.15 79.90
N GLN A 585 -26.14 39.62 78.92
CA GLN A 585 -27.24 40.56 79.17
C GLN A 585 -28.31 39.95 80.10
N CYS A 586 -28.75 38.72 79.84
CA CYS A 586 -29.69 38.02 80.73
C CYS A 586 -29.14 37.86 82.16
N SER A 587 -27.84 37.60 82.31
CA SER A 587 -27.20 37.50 83.62
C SER A 587 -27.16 38.85 84.36
N GLU A 588 -26.93 39.95 83.63
CA GLU A 588 -26.96 41.30 84.19
C GLU A 588 -28.38 41.71 84.58
N ASP A 589 -29.39 41.42 83.76
CA ASP A 589 -30.80 41.65 84.06
C ASP A 589 -31.25 40.83 85.28
N LEU A 590 -30.90 39.54 85.35
CA LEU A 590 -31.20 38.69 86.51
C LEU A 590 -30.57 39.22 87.80
N LYS A 591 -29.30 39.66 87.75
CA LYS A 591 -28.63 40.28 88.91
C LYS A 591 -29.28 41.60 89.30
N ALA A 592 -29.74 42.38 88.32
CA ALA A 592 -30.45 43.63 88.58
C ALA A 592 -31.81 43.36 89.23
N PHE A 593 -32.56 42.34 88.80
CA PHE A 593 -33.80 41.92 89.45
C PHE A 593 -33.57 41.37 90.85
N ASP A 594 -32.56 40.52 91.05
CA ASP A 594 -32.21 39.93 92.35
C ASP A 594 -31.68 40.98 93.35
N ALA A 595 -31.15 42.11 92.87
CA ALA A 595 -30.77 43.26 93.69
C ALA A 595 -31.94 44.23 93.96
N TYR A 596 -33.06 44.09 93.25
CA TYR A 596 -34.25 44.94 93.38
C TYR A 596 -35.35 44.32 94.25
N ILE A 597 -35.37 43.00 94.35
CA ILE A 597 -36.17 42.20 95.31
C ILE A 597 -35.44 42.20 96.67
#